data_AF-A0A1G6AB21-F1
#
_entry.id   AF-A0A1G6AB21-F1
#
_cell.length_a   1.000
_cell.length_b   1.000
_cell.length_c   1.000
_cell.angle_alpha   90.00
_cell.angle_beta   90.00
_cell.angle_gamma   90.00
#
_symmetry.space_group_name_H-M   'P 1'
#
loop_
_entity.id
_entity.type
_entity.pdbx_description
1 polymer ?
#
loop_
_entity_poly.entity_id
_entity_poly.type
_entity_poly.pdbx_seq_one_letter_code
_entity_poly.pdbx_strand_id
1 'polypeptide(L)'
;MRKNKLTKLMAGVLSAAVVLSGSALMGTATAANAAEVKSLDVTFSVYDAGYVMTPTTLTVSADLDDNYVAQVGCSDDTDTPTVLDAVIAAHIKLYGEKFYETHPFTAPGGWTTAAFGKTSSLGYYVNSTSVDMMNNVELSANDKVEFFFYQDTNLWSDVYMTFDKSTVSTTVGSSTTLNLKAVSGYDSNYNLVFANASNVAVTSNGTKVGTTDSSGNIKLTFSKAGTYVISLASTTTYNGSPIIAPYCKVTVTKNAQTITKKSPTKVKKYKYSKTKKRTFKIKVKNAKTTLVYKSSSKNITVNKNGKVTIKKGTKKGTYKIKVYAKATTKYKKSNVLTFKIKIK
;
A
#
# COMPACT_ATOMS: atom_id res chain seq x y z
N MET A 1 32.96 -41.60 20.66
CA MET A 1 32.97 -40.13 20.94
C MET A 1 32.10 -39.44 19.89
N ARG A 2 30.85 -39.02 20.14
CA ARG A 2 30.39 -37.72 20.69
C ARG A 2 30.98 -36.45 20.04
N LYS A 3 30.19 -35.76 19.21
CA LYS A 3 29.65 -34.36 19.35
C LYS A 3 29.08 -33.90 17.98
N ASN A 4 27.76 -33.74 17.79
CA ASN A 4 26.86 -32.59 18.06
C ASN A 4 26.98 -31.34 17.14
N LYS A 5 25.97 -31.18 16.26
CA LYS A 5 25.13 -29.99 15.92
C LYS A 5 25.68 -28.56 16.14
N LEU A 6 25.48 -27.66 15.15
CA LEU A 6 24.56 -26.48 15.23
C LEU A 6 24.46 -25.62 13.94
N THR A 7 23.22 -25.40 13.46
CA THR A 7 22.56 -24.16 12.94
C THR A 7 23.29 -23.10 12.08
N LYS A 8 22.61 -22.68 10.99
CA LYS A 8 21.87 -21.40 10.93
C LYS A 8 20.86 -21.39 9.77
N LEU A 9 19.60 -21.16 10.10
CA LEU A 9 18.50 -20.87 9.17
C LEU A 9 18.19 -19.38 9.40
N MET A 10 18.47 -18.52 8.41
CA MET A 10 17.99 -17.13 8.42
C MET A 10 16.88 -16.96 7.40
N ALA A 11 15.86 -16.24 7.85
CA ALA A 11 14.58 -16.04 7.22
C ALA A 11 14.66 -14.97 6.13
N GLY A 12 14.36 -15.35 4.89
CA GLY A 12 13.87 -14.42 3.88
C GLY A 12 12.37 -14.27 4.04
N VAL A 13 11.91 -13.08 4.44
CA VAL A 13 10.51 -12.68 4.29
C VAL A 13 10.40 -12.02 2.92
N LEU A 14 10.15 -12.84 1.90
CA LEU A 14 9.70 -12.38 0.60
C LEU A 14 8.24 -11.94 0.76
N SER A 15 7.98 -10.63 0.65
CA SER A 15 6.61 -10.11 0.56
C SER A 15 6.29 -9.92 -0.91
N ALA A 16 5.99 -11.02 -1.60
CA ALA A 16 5.32 -10.97 -2.90
C ALA A 16 3.82 -10.83 -2.62
N ALA A 17 3.26 -9.67 -2.93
CA ALA A 17 1.82 -9.52 -3.05
C ALA A 17 1.40 -10.21 -4.35
N VAL A 18 0.90 -11.44 -4.23
CA VAL A 18 0.22 -12.13 -5.32
C VAL A 18 -1.12 -11.42 -5.52
N VAL A 19 -1.25 -10.65 -6.60
CA VAL A 19 -2.56 -10.29 -7.13
C VAL A 19 -3.02 -11.51 -7.93
N LEU A 20 -3.96 -12.26 -7.35
CA LEU A 20 -4.81 -13.14 -8.14
C LEU A 20 -5.86 -12.25 -8.81
N SER A 21 -5.66 -11.90 -10.08
CA SER A 21 -6.76 -11.54 -10.96
C SER A 21 -7.33 -12.84 -11.53
N GLY A 22 -8.49 -13.22 -10.99
CA GLY A 22 -9.27 -14.33 -11.51
C GLY A 22 -10.12 -13.88 -12.68
N SER A 23 -10.07 -14.64 -13.76
CA SER A 23 -11.17 -14.78 -14.71
C SER A 23 -10.97 -16.08 -15.46
N ALA A 24 -11.78 -17.08 -15.12
CA ALA A 24 -11.94 -18.28 -15.92
C ALA A 24 -13.43 -18.62 -16.02
N LEU A 25 -13.83 -18.94 -17.27
CA LEU A 25 -14.97 -19.76 -17.73
C LEU A 25 -16.32 -19.02 -17.90
N MET A 26 -17.05 -19.09 -19.03
CA MET A 26 -17.02 -20.00 -20.20
C MET A 26 -17.56 -19.32 -21.48
N GLY A 27 -17.01 -19.71 -22.62
CA GLY A 27 -17.60 -19.58 -23.95
C GLY A 27 -16.70 -20.26 -24.97
N THR A 28 -17.08 -21.43 -25.47
CA THR A 28 -16.31 -22.20 -26.46
C THR A 28 -16.25 -21.44 -27.77
N ALA A 29 -15.08 -20.91 -28.12
CA ALA A 29 -14.76 -20.44 -29.46
C ALA A 29 -13.34 -20.88 -29.81
N THR A 30 -13.20 -21.32 -31.06
CA THR A 30 -11.99 -21.81 -31.73
C THR A 30 -10.76 -20.98 -31.41
N ALA A 31 -9.67 -21.64 -30.98
CA ALA A 31 -8.38 -21.02 -30.75
C ALA A 31 -7.78 -20.55 -32.08
N ALA A 32 -7.99 -19.27 -32.42
CA ALA A 32 -7.00 -18.50 -33.14
C ALA A 32 -5.87 -18.20 -32.15
N ASN A 33 -4.61 -18.30 -32.57
CA ASN A 33 -3.48 -17.76 -31.82
C ASN A 33 -3.64 -16.23 -31.77
N ALA A 34 -4.41 -15.73 -30.82
CA ALA A 34 -4.34 -14.32 -30.44
C ALA A 34 -2.96 -14.12 -29.81
N ALA A 35 -2.19 -13.18 -30.35
CA ALA A 35 -1.00 -12.70 -29.67
C ALA A 35 -1.40 -12.28 -28.24
N GLU A 36 -0.55 -12.60 -27.27
CA GLU A 36 -0.79 -12.19 -25.89
C GLU A 36 -0.73 -10.66 -25.84
N VAL A 37 -1.89 -10.01 -25.71
CA VAL A 37 -1.96 -8.55 -25.62
C VAL A 37 -1.16 -8.11 -24.40
N LYS A 38 -0.14 -7.29 -24.62
CA LYS A 38 0.76 -6.84 -23.57
C LYS A 38 -0.01 -5.89 -22.65
N SER A 39 0.02 -6.19 -21.35
CA SER A 39 -0.55 -5.32 -20.33
C SER A 39 0.41 -5.10 -19.17
N LEU A 40 0.29 -3.94 -18.52
CA LEU A 40 1.09 -3.59 -17.35
C LEU A 40 0.28 -2.78 -16.34
N ASP A 41 0.74 -2.80 -15.09
CA ASP A 41 0.15 -1.98 -14.03
C ASP A 41 0.88 -0.63 -13.94
N VAL A 42 0.17 0.47 -14.10
CA VAL A 42 0.66 1.84 -13.80
C VAL A 42 -0.10 2.44 -12.62
N THR A 43 0.43 3.52 -12.04
CA THR A 43 -0.35 4.38 -11.14
C THR A 43 -0.81 5.63 -11.87
N PHE A 44 -2.12 5.87 -11.93
CA PHE A 44 -2.70 7.03 -12.59
C PHE A 44 -3.38 7.95 -11.57
N SER A 45 -3.29 9.27 -11.77
CA SER A 45 -4.02 10.27 -10.98
C SER A 45 -4.48 11.44 -11.84
N VAL A 46 -5.56 12.09 -11.42
CA VAL A 46 -6.12 13.29 -12.05
C VAL A 46 -6.30 14.38 -11.00
N TYR A 47 -5.65 15.53 -11.20
CA TYR A 47 -5.73 16.69 -10.33
C TYR A 47 -6.38 17.90 -11.01
N ASP A 48 -7.41 18.46 -10.40
CA ASP A 48 -8.16 19.65 -10.83
C ASP A 48 -8.56 20.46 -9.58
N ALA A 49 -7.63 21.29 -9.07
CA ALA A 49 -7.75 21.96 -7.77
C ALA A 49 -8.11 21.00 -6.60
N GLY A 50 -7.73 19.73 -6.74
CA GLY A 50 -8.18 18.61 -5.93
C GLY A 50 -8.17 17.32 -6.75
N TYR A 51 -8.07 16.16 -6.10
CA TYR A 51 -8.06 14.90 -6.85
C TYR A 51 -9.46 14.55 -7.35
N VAL A 52 -9.64 14.55 -8.67
CA VAL A 52 -10.75 13.88 -9.36
C VAL A 52 -10.54 12.37 -9.27
N MET A 53 -9.29 11.94 -9.46
CA MET A 53 -8.87 10.56 -9.26
C MET A 53 -7.63 10.54 -8.39
N THR A 54 -7.78 10.04 -7.16
CA THR A 54 -6.61 9.76 -6.32
C THR A 54 -5.74 8.69 -6.97
N PRO A 55 -4.43 8.69 -6.71
CA PRO A 55 -3.49 7.72 -7.28
C PRO A 55 -3.98 6.28 -7.16
N THR A 56 -4.25 5.68 -8.31
CA THR A 56 -4.88 4.36 -8.41
C THR A 56 -4.08 3.50 -9.36
N THR A 57 -3.85 2.25 -9.00
CA THR A 57 -3.23 1.28 -9.90
C THR A 57 -4.23 0.89 -10.99
N LEU A 58 -3.86 1.07 -12.25
CA LEU A 58 -4.60 0.67 -13.42
C LEU A 58 -3.80 -0.40 -14.17
N THR A 59 -4.47 -1.48 -14.54
CA THR A 59 -3.95 -2.43 -15.54
C THR A 59 -4.31 -1.88 -16.91
N VAL A 60 -3.29 -1.60 -17.72
CA VAL A 60 -3.40 -0.93 -19.02
C VAL A 60 -2.93 -1.90 -20.10
N SER A 61 -3.71 -2.01 -21.17
CA SER A 61 -3.46 -2.87 -22.33
C SER A 61 -2.91 -2.01 -23.47
N ALA A 62 -1.99 -2.55 -24.28
CA ALA A 62 -1.36 -1.82 -25.37
C ALA A 62 -2.33 -1.38 -26.46
N ASP A 63 -3.32 -2.22 -26.78
CA ASP A 63 -4.27 -1.94 -27.86
C ASP A 63 -5.60 -1.41 -27.31
N LEU A 64 -5.58 -0.69 -26.17
CA LEU A 64 -6.84 -0.23 -25.56
C LEU A 64 -7.43 0.91 -26.39
N ASP A 65 -6.59 1.84 -26.81
CA ASP A 65 -6.90 3.00 -27.64
C ASP A 65 -7.54 2.66 -29.00
N ASP A 66 -7.16 1.54 -29.62
CA ASP A 66 -7.74 1.02 -30.87
C ASP A 66 -9.28 0.94 -30.83
N ASN A 67 -9.85 0.67 -29.66
CA ASN A 67 -11.30 0.55 -29.48
C ASN A 67 -12.02 1.91 -29.44
N TYR A 68 -11.26 3.02 -29.35
CA TYR A 68 -11.78 4.36 -29.10
C TYR A 68 -11.27 5.41 -30.11
N VAL A 69 -10.56 5.03 -31.17
CA VAL A 69 -9.97 5.95 -32.16
C VAL A 69 -10.98 6.93 -32.74
N ALA A 70 -12.22 6.49 -33.03
CA ALA A 70 -13.25 7.36 -33.59
C ALA A 70 -13.70 8.46 -32.61
N GLN A 71 -13.66 8.19 -31.30
CA GLN A 71 -14.06 9.13 -30.25
C GLN A 71 -12.89 10.01 -29.80
N VAL A 72 -11.69 9.42 -29.73
CA VAL A 72 -10.48 10.08 -29.25
C VAL A 72 -9.80 10.89 -30.35
N GLY A 73 -9.80 10.41 -31.59
CA GLY A 73 -9.20 11.10 -32.74
C GLY A 73 -7.71 10.81 -32.94
N CYS A 74 -7.14 9.85 -32.20
CA CYS A 74 -5.81 9.30 -32.42
C CYS A 74 -5.76 7.85 -31.94
N SER A 75 -4.76 7.13 -32.44
CA SER A 75 -4.21 5.92 -31.85
C SER A 75 -2.71 6.10 -31.64
N ASP A 76 -2.08 5.14 -30.96
CA ASP A 76 -0.66 4.88 -31.09
C ASP A 76 -0.38 3.74 -32.09
N ASP A 77 0.90 3.50 -32.38
CA ASP A 77 1.37 2.49 -33.33
C ASP A 77 2.32 1.49 -32.65
N THR A 78 2.13 1.19 -31.34
CA THR A 78 3.04 0.34 -30.56
C THR A 78 2.35 -0.80 -29.80
N ASP A 79 3.02 -1.96 -29.70
CA ASP A 79 2.57 -3.09 -28.88
C ASP A 79 2.84 -2.88 -27.36
N THR A 80 3.10 -1.65 -26.92
CA THR A 80 3.38 -1.31 -25.52
C THR A 80 2.40 -0.26 -25.01
N PRO A 81 1.75 -0.47 -23.84
CA PRO A 81 0.82 0.51 -23.28
C PRO A 81 1.40 1.91 -23.24
N THR A 82 0.69 2.89 -23.77
CA THR A 82 1.09 4.30 -23.81
C THR A 82 0.37 5.14 -22.77
N VAL A 83 0.75 6.42 -22.65
CA VAL A 83 -0.03 7.38 -21.85
C VAL A 83 -1.46 7.51 -22.39
N LEU A 84 -1.67 7.36 -23.70
CA LEU A 84 -2.99 7.38 -24.33
C LEU A 84 -3.89 6.28 -23.74
N ASP A 85 -3.42 5.03 -23.73
CA ASP A 85 -4.14 3.91 -23.12
C ASP A 85 -4.43 4.15 -21.64
N ALA A 86 -3.46 4.69 -20.90
CA ALA A 86 -3.63 4.95 -19.48
C ALA A 86 -4.71 6.00 -19.21
N VAL A 87 -4.82 7.04 -20.04
CA VAL A 87 -5.90 8.05 -19.96
C VAL A 87 -7.25 7.43 -20.28
N ILE A 88 -7.33 6.56 -21.29
CA ILE A 88 -8.56 5.83 -21.65
C ILE A 88 -8.97 4.88 -20.52
N ALA A 89 -8.03 4.10 -19.98
CA ALA A 89 -8.26 3.22 -18.84
C ALA A 89 -8.75 4.01 -17.61
N ALA A 90 -8.24 5.21 -17.38
CA ALA A 90 -8.72 6.09 -16.32
C ALA A 90 -10.14 6.60 -16.57
N HIS A 91 -10.49 6.96 -17.82
CA HIS A 91 -11.87 7.33 -18.17
C HIS A 91 -12.83 6.17 -17.96
N ILE A 92 -12.49 4.96 -18.44
CA ILE A 92 -13.28 3.75 -18.23
C ILE A 92 -13.45 3.48 -16.73
N LYS A 93 -12.39 3.66 -15.94
CA LYS A 93 -12.44 3.45 -14.49
C LYS A 93 -13.42 4.39 -13.78
N LEU A 94 -13.51 5.65 -14.21
CA LEU A 94 -14.34 6.66 -13.57
C LEU A 94 -15.78 6.67 -14.10
N TYR A 95 -15.96 6.46 -15.40
CA TYR A 95 -17.21 6.75 -16.12
C TYR A 95 -17.77 5.55 -16.90
N GLY A 96 -17.05 4.42 -16.92
CA GLY A 96 -17.40 3.22 -17.69
C GLY A 96 -16.97 3.30 -19.16
N GLU A 97 -17.14 2.19 -19.89
CA GLU A 97 -16.73 2.04 -21.31
C GLU A 97 -17.39 3.06 -22.25
N LYS A 98 -18.56 3.57 -21.86
CA LYS A 98 -19.29 4.61 -22.60
C LYS A 98 -18.96 6.03 -22.13
N PHE A 99 -17.77 6.25 -21.58
CA PHE A 99 -17.37 7.57 -21.08
C PHE A 99 -17.55 8.66 -22.13
N TYR A 100 -17.36 8.37 -23.42
CA TYR A 100 -17.52 9.32 -24.52
C TYR A 100 -18.92 9.93 -24.65
N GLU A 101 -19.97 9.27 -24.12
CA GLU A 101 -21.33 9.81 -24.13
C GLU A 101 -21.53 10.93 -23.08
N THR A 102 -20.72 10.98 -22.02
CA THR A 102 -20.93 11.88 -20.87
C THR A 102 -19.71 12.73 -20.50
N HIS A 103 -18.51 12.21 -20.68
CA HIS A 103 -17.22 12.79 -20.32
C HIS A 103 -16.23 12.48 -21.46
N PRO A 104 -16.36 13.12 -22.63
CA PRO A 104 -15.55 12.81 -23.78
C PRO A 104 -14.06 13.05 -23.51
N PHE A 105 -13.26 12.14 -24.05
CA PHE A 105 -11.83 12.28 -24.18
C PHE A 105 -11.51 12.46 -25.66
N THR A 106 -10.87 13.57 -26.01
CA THR A 106 -10.59 13.94 -27.41
C THR A 106 -9.15 14.46 -27.49
N ALA A 107 -8.34 13.78 -28.29
CA ALA A 107 -6.92 14.05 -28.47
C ALA A 107 -6.47 13.92 -29.95
N PRO A 108 -7.04 14.69 -30.90
CA PRO A 108 -6.72 14.57 -32.31
C PRO A 108 -5.20 14.70 -32.56
N GLY A 109 -4.60 13.68 -33.16
CA GLY A 109 -3.16 13.61 -33.40
C GLY A 109 -2.31 13.68 -32.12
N GLY A 110 -2.81 13.19 -30.98
CA GLY A 110 -2.12 13.21 -29.69
C GLY A 110 -2.33 14.50 -28.87
N TRP A 111 -2.89 15.55 -29.47
CA TRP A 111 -3.17 16.82 -28.79
C TRP A 111 -4.48 16.78 -28.04
N THR A 112 -4.44 16.66 -26.71
CA THR A 112 -5.66 16.63 -25.91
C THR A 112 -6.39 17.98 -25.92
N THR A 113 -7.67 17.92 -26.27
CA THR A 113 -8.60 19.05 -26.31
C THR A 113 -9.78 18.86 -25.34
N ALA A 114 -10.07 17.63 -24.93
CA ALA A 114 -11.01 17.36 -23.86
C ALA A 114 -10.63 16.11 -23.09
N ALA A 115 -10.79 16.12 -21.77
CA ALA A 115 -10.59 14.97 -20.89
C ALA A 115 -11.32 15.21 -19.56
N PHE A 116 -11.87 14.17 -18.96
CA PHE A 116 -12.45 14.18 -17.61
C PHE A 116 -13.50 15.29 -17.37
N GLY A 117 -14.26 15.67 -18.41
CA GLY A 117 -15.27 16.73 -18.34
C GLY A 117 -14.73 18.16 -18.47
N LYS A 118 -13.46 18.34 -18.87
CA LYS A 118 -12.81 19.63 -19.10
C LYS A 118 -12.32 19.73 -20.55
N THR A 119 -12.27 20.94 -21.08
CA THR A 119 -12.03 21.22 -22.51
C THR A 119 -10.78 22.06 -22.79
N SER A 120 -9.97 22.40 -21.79
CA SER A 120 -8.73 23.13 -21.98
C SER A 120 -7.81 23.03 -20.76
N SER A 121 -6.59 23.55 -20.92
CA SER A 121 -5.64 23.82 -19.82
C SER A 121 -5.24 22.57 -19.05
N LEU A 122 -4.76 21.56 -19.78
CA LEU A 122 -4.35 20.27 -19.24
C LEU A 122 -2.84 20.08 -19.38
N GLY A 123 -2.30 19.20 -18.55
CA GLY A 123 -0.95 18.70 -18.65
C GLY A 123 -0.85 17.32 -18.02
N TYR A 124 0.22 16.60 -18.35
CA TYR A 124 0.52 15.33 -17.71
C TYR A 124 2.03 15.14 -17.63
N TYR A 125 2.46 14.48 -16.57
CA TYR A 125 3.83 14.02 -16.40
C TYR A 125 3.88 12.51 -16.21
N VAL A 126 4.99 11.92 -16.64
CA VAL A 126 5.34 10.54 -16.30
C VAL A 126 6.49 10.58 -15.31
N ASN A 127 6.31 9.95 -14.15
CA ASN A 127 7.30 9.92 -13.08
C ASN A 127 7.82 11.32 -12.69
N SER A 128 6.90 12.29 -12.60
CA SER A 128 7.19 13.69 -12.29
C SER A 128 8.13 14.40 -13.28
N THR A 129 8.14 13.93 -14.53
CA THR A 129 8.93 14.49 -15.63
C THR A 129 8.01 14.83 -16.79
N SER A 130 8.29 15.96 -17.45
CA SER A 130 7.63 16.31 -18.72
C SER A 130 7.99 15.30 -19.79
N VAL A 131 7.00 14.88 -20.56
CA VAL A 131 7.15 13.90 -21.63
C VAL A 131 6.53 14.42 -22.92
N ASP A 132 6.75 13.69 -24.01
CA ASP A 132 6.17 13.98 -25.33
C ASP A 132 4.66 13.67 -25.38
N MET A 133 4.04 13.80 -26.55
CA MET A 133 2.63 13.50 -26.83
C MET A 133 2.24 12.09 -26.36
N MET A 134 1.05 11.97 -25.79
CA MET A 134 0.65 10.77 -25.03
C MET A 134 0.59 9.48 -25.84
N ASN A 135 0.32 9.58 -27.14
CA ASN A 135 0.32 8.47 -28.09
C ASN A 135 1.74 8.05 -28.52
N ASN A 136 2.79 8.78 -28.13
CA ASN A 136 4.19 8.45 -28.42
C ASN A 136 4.96 8.00 -27.17
N VAL A 137 4.35 8.10 -25.98
CA VAL A 137 5.03 7.82 -24.70
C VAL A 137 4.65 6.43 -24.22
N GLU A 138 5.50 5.46 -24.52
CA GLU A 138 5.41 4.10 -23.98
C GLU A 138 5.63 4.08 -22.46
N LEU A 139 4.80 3.31 -21.76
CA LEU A 139 4.86 3.13 -20.32
C LEU A 139 5.58 1.84 -19.94
N SER A 140 6.19 1.88 -18.76
CA SER A 140 6.75 0.73 -18.06
C SER A 140 5.91 0.37 -16.84
N ALA A 141 5.99 -0.90 -16.43
CA ALA A 141 5.33 -1.36 -15.22
C ALA A 141 5.75 -0.52 -13.99
N ASN A 142 4.76 -0.05 -13.24
CA ASN A 142 4.83 0.84 -12.08
C ASN A 142 5.12 2.32 -12.38
N ASP A 143 5.08 2.74 -13.64
CA ASP A 143 5.13 4.18 -13.95
C ASP A 143 3.98 4.95 -13.30
N LYS A 144 4.24 6.23 -13.03
CA LYS A 144 3.26 7.16 -12.49
C LYS A 144 2.84 8.13 -13.57
N VAL A 145 1.58 8.10 -13.97
CA VAL A 145 0.99 9.10 -14.87
C VAL A 145 0.21 10.10 -14.01
N GLU A 146 0.68 11.34 -14.03
CA GLU A 146 0.21 12.45 -13.21
C GLU A 146 -0.49 13.44 -14.12
N PHE A 147 -1.80 13.25 -14.36
CA PHE A 147 -2.63 14.13 -15.20
C PHE A 147 -3.19 15.27 -14.36
N PHE A 148 -3.20 16.48 -14.90
CA PHE A 148 -3.67 17.65 -14.17
C PHE A 148 -4.27 18.72 -15.09
N PHE A 149 -5.05 19.59 -14.47
CA PHE A 149 -5.57 20.80 -15.09
C PHE A 149 -4.95 22.02 -14.42
N TYR A 150 -4.46 22.94 -15.25
CA TYR A 150 -3.99 24.25 -14.81
C TYR A 150 -5.18 25.06 -14.27
N GLN A 151 -4.97 25.68 -13.11
CA GLN A 151 -5.96 26.55 -12.47
C GLN A 151 -5.79 27.99 -12.96
N ASP A 152 -4.56 28.41 -13.23
CA ASP A 152 -4.25 29.71 -13.83
C ASP A 152 -4.06 29.56 -15.34
N THR A 153 -5.13 29.83 -16.08
CA THR A 153 -5.15 29.76 -17.54
C THR A 153 -4.65 31.04 -18.22
N ASN A 154 -4.25 32.05 -17.45
CA ASN A 154 -3.78 33.33 -17.97
C ASN A 154 -2.25 33.38 -18.01
N LEU A 155 -1.60 33.06 -16.89
CA LEU A 155 -0.14 33.09 -16.78
C LEU A 155 0.49 31.69 -16.73
N TRP A 156 -0.32 30.62 -16.67
CA TRP A 156 0.16 29.24 -16.58
C TRP A 156 1.09 29.03 -15.39
N SER A 157 0.81 29.74 -14.28
CA SER A 157 1.73 29.85 -13.14
C SER A 157 1.57 28.74 -12.10
N ASP A 158 0.71 27.74 -12.34
CA ASP A 158 0.55 26.60 -11.43
C ASP A 158 1.90 25.96 -11.12
N VAL A 159 2.21 25.82 -9.84
CA VAL A 159 3.48 25.27 -9.39
C VAL A 159 3.35 23.77 -9.26
N TYR A 160 4.06 23.04 -10.12
CA TYR A 160 4.21 21.60 -9.95
C TYR A 160 5.03 21.28 -8.70
N MET A 161 4.54 20.34 -7.88
CA MET A 161 5.19 19.94 -6.64
C MET A 161 5.38 18.43 -6.60
N THR A 162 6.36 17.96 -5.83
CA THR A 162 6.65 16.53 -5.66
C THR A 162 7.11 16.20 -4.25
N PHE A 163 6.77 15.00 -3.77
CA PHE A 163 7.42 14.44 -2.59
C PHE A 163 8.66 13.64 -3.01
N ASP A 164 9.68 13.62 -2.17
CA ASP A 164 10.88 12.78 -2.34
C ASP A 164 10.59 11.28 -2.45
N LYS A 165 9.38 10.85 -2.04
CA LYS A 165 8.91 9.47 -2.11
C LYS A 165 7.46 9.43 -2.57
N SER A 166 7.18 8.64 -3.60
CA SER A 166 5.81 8.32 -4.03
C SER A 166 5.14 7.25 -3.16
N THR A 167 5.93 6.41 -2.50
CA THR A 167 5.44 5.40 -1.54
C THR A 167 6.36 5.27 -0.33
N VAL A 168 5.78 4.95 0.83
CA VAL A 168 6.51 4.69 2.07
C VAL A 168 5.86 3.55 2.83
N SER A 169 6.67 2.70 3.45
CA SER A 169 6.19 1.71 4.42
C SER A 169 6.71 2.01 5.82
N THR A 170 5.83 1.98 6.82
CA THR A 170 6.19 2.19 8.24
C THR A 170 5.34 1.31 9.16
N THR A 171 5.55 1.41 10.47
CA THR A 171 4.74 0.72 11.48
C THR A 171 3.99 1.68 12.38
N VAL A 172 2.91 1.20 13.01
CA VAL A 172 2.10 1.99 13.93
C VAL A 172 2.95 2.61 15.05
N GLY A 173 2.87 3.94 15.17
CA GLY A 173 3.60 4.74 16.15
C GLY A 173 5.06 5.02 15.81
N SER A 174 5.56 4.53 14.68
CA SER A 174 6.86 4.94 14.13
C SER A 174 6.67 6.21 13.30
N SER A 175 7.66 7.10 13.32
CA SER A 175 7.66 8.29 12.48
C SER A 175 8.26 8.01 11.11
N THR A 176 7.74 8.67 10.08
CA THR A 176 8.38 8.78 8.77
C THR A 176 8.48 10.25 8.37
N THR A 177 9.46 10.59 7.54
CA THR A 177 9.64 11.94 7.01
C THR A 177 9.47 11.92 5.49
N LEU A 178 8.72 12.90 4.99
CA LEU A 178 8.65 13.24 3.58
C LEU A 178 9.25 14.63 3.39
N ASN A 179 9.90 14.85 2.26
CA ASN A 179 10.39 16.14 1.83
C ASN A 179 9.56 16.59 0.62
N LEU A 180 8.98 17.78 0.72
CA LEU A 180 8.22 18.40 -0.35
C LEU A 180 9.12 19.35 -1.13
N LYS A 181 9.05 19.26 -2.45
CA LYS A 181 9.70 20.17 -3.36
C LYS A 181 8.69 20.82 -4.30
N ALA A 182 9.00 22.04 -4.70
CA ALA A 182 8.27 22.78 -5.72
C ALA A 182 9.20 23.06 -6.89
N VAL A 183 8.65 23.11 -8.10
CA VAL A 183 9.37 23.69 -9.23
C VAL A 183 9.73 25.13 -8.90
N SER A 184 10.99 25.48 -9.14
CA SER A 184 11.60 26.77 -8.86
C SER A 184 12.13 27.46 -10.12
N GLY A 185 12.07 26.77 -11.26
CA GLY A 185 12.53 27.25 -12.55
C GLY A 185 12.91 26.09 -13.47
N TYR A 186 13.68 26.42 -14.50
CA TYR A 186 14.18 25.50 -15.50
C TYR A 186 15.70 25.59 -15.62
N ASP A 187 16.35 24.48 -15.96
CA ASP A 187 17.77 24.49 -16.32
C ASP A 187 17.98 24.92 -17.78
N SER A 188 19.22 24.92 -18.25
CA SER A 188 19.57 25.33 -19.63
C SER A 188 18.96 24.44 -20.71
N ASN A 189 18.50 23.24 -20.34
CA ASN A 189 17.91 22.26 -21.24
C ASN A 189 16.37 22.19 -21.06
N TYR A 190 15.79 23.18 -20.38
CA TYR A 190 14.35 23.24 -20.07
C TYR A 190 13.84 22.09 -19.20
N ASN A 191 14.71 21.44 -18.41
CA ASN A 191 14.25 20.50 -17.39
C ASN A 191 13.81 21.24 -16.13
N LEU A 192 12.86 20.67 -15.40
CA LEU A 192 12.35 21.22 -14.15
C LEU A 192 13.45 21.24 -13.06
N VAL A 193 13.66 22.41 -12.45
CA VAL A 193 14.54 22.58 -11.30
C VAL A 193 13.70 22.69 -10.03
N PHE A 194 13.99 21.84 -9.03
CA PHE A 194 13.21 21.75 -7.80
C PHE A 194 13.92 22.37 -6.60
N ALA A 195 13.18 23.11 -5.78
CA ALA A 195 13.62 23.62 -4.48
C ALA A 195 12.72 23.09 -3.35
N ASN A 196 13.24 23.04 -2.12
CA ASN A 196 12.47 22.65 -0.94
C ASN A 196 11.29 23.61 -0.72
N ALA A 197 10.09 23.07 -0.53
CA ALA A 197 8.89 23.86 -0.36
C ALA A 197 8.52 23.99 1.13
N SER A 198 8.79 25.16 1.71
CA SER A 198 8.53 25.44 3.12
C SER A 198 7.14 26.02 3.37
N ASN A 199 6.64 25.88 4.60
CA ASN A 199 5.36 26.45 5.03
C ASN A 199 4.12 25.98 4.23
N VAL A 200 4.16 24.76 3.68
CA VAL A 200 3.06 24.20 2.87
C VAL A 200 2.20 23.25 3.70
N ALA A 201 0.88 23.43 3.67
CA ALA A 201 -0.07 22.60 4.42
C ALA A 201 -0.21 21.20 3.78
N VAL A 202 0.13 20.18 4.54
CA VAL A 202 0.08 18.77 4.11
C VAL A 202 -1.15 18.10 4.70
N THR A 203 -1.82 17.28 3.89
CA THR A 203 -3.00 16.50 4.26
C THR A 203 -2.71 15.00 4.25
N SER A 204 -3.47 14.25 5.06
CA SER A 204 -3.58 12.80 4.98
C SER A 204 -5.05 12.45 4.76
N ASN A 205 -5.35 11.78 3.64
CA ASN A 205 -6.72 11.51 3.19
C ASN A 205 -7.59 12.78 3.26
N GLY A 206 -7.07 13.91 2.76
CA GLY A 206 -7.75 15.21 2.76
C GLY A 206 -7.75 15.97 4.10
N THR A 207 -7.36 15.36 5.22
CA THR A 207 -7.31 16.03 6.52
C THR A 207 -5.93 16.63 6.79
N LYS A 208 -5.83 17.91 7.15
CA LYS A 208 -4.54 18.56 7.48
C LYS A 208 -3.82 17.82 8.62
N VAL A 209 -2.55 17.48 8.41
CA VAL A 209 -1.70 16.77 9.38
C VAL A 209 -0.49 17.60 9.84
N GLY A 210 -0.22 18.71 9.17
CA GLY A 210 0.85 19.62 9.54
C GLY A 210 1.22 20.54 8.39
N THR A 211 2.38 21.16 8.55
CA THR A 211 2.98 22.06 7.56
C THR A 211 4.44 21.66 7.39
N THR A 212 5.01 21.82 6.20
CA THR A 212 6.44 21.58 5.97
C THR A 212 7.31 22.61 6.69
N ASP A 213 8.48 22.17 7.19
CA ASP A 213 9.47 23.04 7.80
C ASP A 213 10.26 23.86 6.76
N SER A 214 11.23 24.67 7.21
CA SER A 214 12.10 25.49 6.35
C SER A 214 12.92 24.69 5.35
N SER A 215 13.11 23.40 5.59
CA SER A 215 13.81 22.48 4.69
C SER A 215 12.85 21.66 3.84
N GLY A 216 11.55 21.97 3.85
CA GLY A 216 10.50 21.28 3.11
C GLY A 216 10.07 19.94 3.73
N ASN A 217 10.53 19.62 4.95
CA ASN A 217 10.23 18.33 5.55
C ASN A 217 8.93 18.34 6.36
N ILE A 218 8.23 17.22 6.36
CA ILE A 218 7.15 16.93 7.30
C ILE A 218 7.34 15.56 7.94
N LYS A 219 7.21 15.51 9.26
CA LYS A 219 7.27 14.27 10.05
C LYS A 219 5.85 13.76 10.33
N LEU A 220 5.55 12.55 9.88
CA LEU A 220 4.25 11.90 9.99
C LEU A 220 4.32 10.72 10.95
N THR A 221 3.26 10.53 11.76
CA THR A 221 3.11 9.36 12.64
C THR A 221 1.67 8.89 12.63
N PHE A 222 1.46 7.57 12.56
CA PHE A 222 0.14 6.98 12.42
C PHE A 222 -0.22 6.09 13.61
N SER A 223 -1.43 6.29 14.16
CA SER A 223 -1.92 5.54 15.32
C SER A 223 -2.57 4.20 14.96
N LYS A 224 -2.90 3.99 13.67
CA LYS A 224 -3.57 2.79 13.15
C LYS A 224 -2.86 2.29 11.90
N ALA A 225 -2.86 0.96 11.74
CA ALA A 225 -2.42 0.33 10.51
C ALA A 225 -3.45 0.60 9.40
N GLY A 226 -2.98 0.72 8.16
CA GLY A 226 -3.79 1.08 7.00
C GLY A 226 -2.95 1.73 5.92
N THR A 227 -3.61 2.10 4.83
CA THR A 227 -3.02 2.88 3.73
C THR A 227 -3.52 4.31 3.84
N TYR A 228 -2.62 5.27 3.69
CA TYR A 228 -2.91 6.69 3.75
C TYR A 228 -2.35 7.35 2.49
N VAL A 229 -3.12 8.25 1.89
CA VAL A 229 -2.66 9.13 0.81
C VAL A 229 -2.28 10.46 1.43
N ILE A 230 -1.01 10.81 1.34
CA ILE A 230 -0.49 12.11 1.75
C ILE A 230 -0.49 13.01 0.54
N SER A 231 -1.03 14.22 0.67
CA SER A 231 -1.06 15.23 -0.38
C SER A 231 -1.09 16.63 0.25
N LEU A 232 -1.54 17.63 -0.48
CA LEU A 232 -1.69 19.01 -0.03
C LEU A 232 -3.19 19.36 0.06
N ALA A 233 -3.53 20.45 0.74
CA ALA A 233 -4.91 20.92 0.76
C ALA A 233 -5.27 21.54 -0.61
N SER A 234 -6.50 21.36 -1.09
CA SER A 234 -6.97 21.94 -2.36
C SER A 234 -6.87 23.47 -2.40
N THR A 235 -6.97 24.14 -1.26
CA THR A 235 -6.84 25.59 -1.14
C THR A 235 -5.38 26.07 -0.96
N THR A 236 -4.40 25.19 -1.18
CA THR A 236 -2.99 25.55 -1.01
C THR A 236 -2.55 26.39 -2.19
N THR A 237 -1.84 27.47 -1.91
CA THR A 237 -1.08 28.24 -2.90
C THR A 237 0.39 28.24 -2.49
N TYR A 238 1.30 28.31 -3.46
CA TYR A 238 2.72 28.46 -3.21
C TYR A 238 3.21 29.76 -3.83
N ASN A 239 3.74 30.67 -2.99
CA ASN A 239 4.16 32.03 -3.40
C ASN A 239 3.08 32.81 -4.18
N GLY A 240 1.80 32.61 -3.84
CA GLY A 240 0.67 33.28 -4.49
C GLY A 240 0.12 32.57 -5.74
N SER A 241 0.82 31.55 -6.25
CA SER A 241 0.37 30.75 -7.38
C SER A 241 -0.41 29.51 -6.93
N PRO A 242 -1.38 29.04 -7.73
CA PRO A 242 -1.98 27.71 -7.56
C PRO A 242 -0.91 26.61 -7.63
N ILE A 243 -1.27 25.41 -7.18
CA ILE A 243 -0.35 24.27 -7.19
C ILE A 243 -0.93 23.10 -7.98
N ILE A 244 -0.06 22.25 -8.50
CA ILE A 244 -0.40 20.87 -8.86
C ILE A 244 0.09 19.99 -7.72
N ALA A 245 -0.86 19.45 -6.93
CA ALA A 245 -0.52 18.78 -5.69
C ALA A 245 0.10 17.39 -5.94
N PRO A 246 1.16 17.01 -5.19
CA PRO A 246 1.74 15.68 -5.25
C PRO A 246 0.99 14.71 -4.36
N TYR A 247 1.39 13.44 -4.45
CA TYR A 247 0.96 12.42 -3.52
C TYR A 247 2.11 11.53 -3.02
N CYS A 248 1.88 10.93 -1.85
CA CYS A 248 2.66 9.80 -1.35
C CYS A 248 1.72 8.77 -0.71
N LYS A 249 1.82 7.50 -1.12
CA LYS A 249 1.09 6.38 -0.52
C LYS A 249 1.87 5.81 0.67
N VAL A 250 1.38 6.04 1.88
CA VAL A 250 1.99 5.51 3.11
C VAL A 250 1.26 4.25 3.57
N THR A 251 1.97 3.13 3.58
CA THR A 251 1.49 1.84 4.11
C THR A 251 1.96 1.68 5.55
N VAL A 252 1.03 1.65 6.49
CA VAL A 252 1.31 1.49 7.92
C VAL A 252 0.93 0.08 8.35
N THR A 253 1.91 -0.70 8.82
CA THR A 253 1.67 -2.05 9.30
C THR A 253 1.71 -2.15 10.82
N LYS A 254 1.05 -3.17 11.38
CA LYS A 254 1.15 -3.47 12.81
C LYS A 254 2.56 -3.97 13.14
N ASN A 255 3.08 -3.56 14.29
CA ASN A 255 4.36 -4.03 14.81
C ASN A 255 4.35 -5.54 15.05
N ALA A 256 5.41 -6.23 14.66
CA ALA A 256 5.60 -7.61 15.05
C ALA A 256 5.86 -7.70 16.57
N GLN A 257 5.42 -8.81 17.20
CA GLN A 257 5.81 -9.14 18.56
C GLN A 257 6.09 -10.64 18.66
N THR A 258 7.09 -10.99 19.45
CA THR A 258 7.45 -12.37 19.74
C THR A 258 7.46 -12.60 21.24
N ILE A 259 7.01 -13.79 21.63
CA ILE A 259 7.02 -14.24 23.01
C ILE A 259 7.89 -15.48 23.16
N THR A 260 8.46 -15.66 24.34
CA THR A 260 9.30 -16.82 24.65
C THR A 260 9.00 -17.38 26.03
N LYS A 261 9.30 -18.67 26.23
CA LYS A 261 9.07 -19.34 27.51
C LYS A 261 10.05 -18.82 28.55
N LYS A 262 9.56 -18.34 29.69
CA LYS A 262 10.37 -18.08 30.88
C LYS A 262 10.42 -19.33 31.77
N SER A 263 9.26 -19.96 32.01
CA SER A 263 9.19 -21.22 32.77
C SER A 263 7.82 -21.88 32.58
N PRO A 264 7.71 -23.22 32.62
CA PRO A 264 8.80 -24.17 32.49
C PRO A 264 9.27 -24.26 31.04
N THR A 265 10.58 -24.43 30.84
CA THR A 265 11.17 -24.60 29.51
C THR A 265 11.01 -26.03 29.00
N LYS A 266 11.09 -27.01 29.90
CA LYS A 266 10.94 -28.45 29.64
C LYS A 266 9.50 -28.92 29.91
N VAL A 267 9.18 -30.10 29.38
CA VAL A 267 7.90 -30.80 29.62
C VAL A 267 7.73 -31.06 31.12
N LYS A 268 6.59 -30.66 31.69
CA LYS A 268 6.26 -30.99 33.08
C LYS A 268 5.67 -32.39 33.15
N LYS A 269 6.20 -33.24 34.04
CA LYS A 269 5.76 -34.62 34.25
C LYS A 269 5.14 -34.73 35.63
N TYR A 270 3.98 -35.38 35.75
CA TYR A 270 3.30 -35.64 37.02
C TYR A 270 2.81 -37.09 37.05
N LYS A 271 2.83 -37.72 38.23
CA LYS A 271 2.18 -39.02 38.44
C LYS A 271 0.66 -38.85 38.45
N TYR A 272 -0.04 -39.80 37.85
CA TYR A 272 -1.49 -39.91 37.93
C TYR A 272 -1.97 -39.96 39.39
N SER A 273 -3.12 -39.34 39.67
CA SER A 273 -3.76 -39.40 40.99
C SER A 273 -5.27 -39.22 40.87
N LYS A 274 -6.03 -40.13 41.47
CA LYS A 274 -7.50 -40.05 41.59
C LYS A 274 -7.96 -38.99 42.60
N THR A 275 -7.14 -38.68 43.60
CA THR A 275 -7.53 -37.86 44.76
C THR A 275 -6.84 -36.49 44.81
N LYS A 276 -5.60 -36.37 44.32
CA LYS A 276 -4.81 -35.14 44.47
C LYS A 276 -4.89 -34.25 43.22
N LYS A 277 -5.31 -33.00 43.41
CA LYS A 277 -5.14 -31.92 42.42
C LYS A 277 -3.70 -31.42 42.41
N ARG A 278 -3.20 -30.93 41.26
CA ARG A 278 -1.85 -30.34 41.15
C ARG A 278 -1.92 -28.99 40.48
N THR A 279 -1.08 -28.06 40.93
CA THR A 279 -0.99 -26.71 40.35
C THR A 279 0.44 -26.29 40.12
N PHE A 280 0.68 -25.52 39.07
CA PHE A 280 1.96 -24.88 38.81
C PHE A 280 1.75 -23.62 37.96
N LYS A 281 2.76 -22.75 37.87
CA LYS A 281 2.68 -21.53 37.06
C LYS A 281 3.50 -21.68 35.77
N ILE A 282 2.95 -21.23 34.67
CA ILE A 282 3.69 -20.97 33.44
C ILE A 282 3.94 -19.47 33.31
N LYS A 283 5.18 -19.10 32.98
CA LYS A 283 5.65 -17.73 32.79
C LYS A 283 6.15 -17.59 31.36
N VAL A 284 5.72 -16.52 30.70
CA VAL A 284 6.10 -16.11 29.36
C VAL A 284 6.78 -14.73 29.47
N LYS A 285 7.77 -14.45 28.62
CA LYS A 285 8.45 -13.14 28.55
C LYS A 285 8.20 -12.46 27.19
N ASN A 286 8.47 -11.15 27.15
CA ASN A 286 8.45 -10.27 25.97
C ASN A 286 7.07 -10.00 25.34
N ALA A 287 5.99 -10.38 26.01
CA ALA A 287 4.65 -10.03 25.56
C ALA A 287 4.47 -8.51 25.64
N LYS A 288 4.14 -7.89 24.51
CA LYS A 288 3.79 -6.46 24.42
C LYS A 288 2.30 -6.22 24.65
N THR A 289 1.51 -7.29 24.68
CA THR A 289 0.06 -7.28 24.75
C THR A 289 -0.44 -8.42 25.65
N THR A 290 -1.73 -8.42 25.96
CA THR A 290 -2.38 -9.42 26.80
C THR A 290 -2.14 -10.85 26.30
N LEU A 291 -1.73 -11.73 27.20
CA LEU A 291 -1.54 -13.15 26.93
C LEU A 291 -2.87 -13.92 26.94
N VAL A 292 -3.01 -14.86 26.03
CA VAL A 292 -4.11 -15.84 25.96
C VAL A 292 -3.55 -17.22 26.22
N TYR A 293 -4.23 -17.95 27.08
CA TYR A 293 -3.91 -19.32 27.44
C TYR A 293 -5.05 -20.24 26.99
N LYS A 294 -4.73 -21.26 26.19
CA LYS A 294 -5.70 -22.27 25.74
C LYS A 294 -5.21 -23.66 26.10
N SER A 295 -5.99 -24.38 26.89
CA SER A 295 -5.73 -25.78 27.24
C SER A 295 -6.34 -26.71 26.20
N SER A 296 -5.68 -27.83 25.92
CA SER A 296 -6.21 -28.90 25.08
C SER A 296 -7.16 -29.86 25.82
N SER A 297 -7.49 -29.59 27.10
CA SER A 297 -8.32 -30.47 27.92
C SER A 297 -9.12 -29.71 28.97
N LYS A 298 -10.39 -30.09 29.16
CA LYS A 298 -11.26 -29.59 30.25
C LYS A 298 -10.81 -29.97 31.66
N ASN A 299 -9.93 -30.99 31.77
CA ASN A 299 -9.37 -31.45 33.04
C ASN A 299 -8.05 -30.75 33.41
N ILE A 300 -7.51 -29.92 32.51
CA ILE A 300 -6.38 -29.05 32.79
C ILE A 300 -6.80 -27.62 32.48
N THR A 301 -6.98 -26.80 33.50
CA THR A 301 -7.36 -25.40 33.32
C THR A 301 -6.16 -24.49 33.47
N VAL A 302 -6.23 -23.30 32.88
CA VAL A 302 -5.21 -22.27 32.99
C VAL A 302 -5.89 -20.92 33.09
N ASN A 303 -5.52 -20.12 34.09
CA ASN A 303 -6.10 -18.78 34.27
C ASN A 303 -5.27 -17.70 33.55
N LYS A 304 -5.77 -16.45 33.57
CA LYS A 304 -5.12 -15.28 32.96
C LYS A 304 -3.70 -15.01 33.47
N ASN A 305 -3.34 -15.50 34.65
CA ASN A 305 -2.02 -15.34 35.27
C ASN A 305 -1.07 -16.51 34.96
N GLY A 306 -1.48 -17.45 34.10
CA GLY A 306 -0.72 -18.65 33.76
C GLY A 306 -0.67 -19.68 34.89
N LYS A 307 -1.54 -19.62 35.91
CA LYS A 307 -1.67 -20.69 36.90
C LYS A 307 -2.43 -21.85 36.25
N VAL A 308 -1.74 -22.98 36.12
CA VAL A 308 -2.27 -24.23 35.57
C VAL A 308 -2.76 -25.10 36.71
N THR A 309 -3.95 -25.66 36.55
CA THR A 309 -4.55 -26.63 37.49
C THR A 309 -4.85 -27.92 36.75
N ILE A 310 -4.27 -29.01 37.23
CA ILE A 310 -4.57 -30.38 36.80
C ILE A 310 -5.60 -30.93 37.80
N LYS A 311 -6.82 -31.20 37.32
CA LYS A 311 -7.90 -31.75 38.15
C LYS A 311 -7.54 -33.16 38.61
N LYS A 312 -8.01 -33.54 39.79
CA LYS A 312 -7.94 -34.93 40.28
C LYS A 312 -8.60 -35.87 39.25
N GLY A 313 -8.05 -37.06 39.07
CA GLY A 313 -8.56 -38.04 38.10
C GLY A 313 -8.25 -37.74 36.63
N THR A 314 -7.41 -36.74 36.31
CA THR A 314 -6.97 -36.50 34.93
C THR A 314 -6.25 -37.75 34.40
N LYS A 315 -6.76 -38.34 33.31
CA LYS A 315 -6.21 -39.57 32.71
C LYS A 315 -4.73 -39.43 32.32
N LYS A 316 -4.03 -40.56 32.23
CA LYS A 316 -2.65 -40.60 31.72
C LYS A 316 -2.62 -40.12 30.27
N GLY A 317 -1.58 -39.38 29.90
CA GLY A 317 -1.48 -38.80 28.55
C GLY A 317 -0.61 -37.55 28.49
N THR A 318 -0.50 -36.98 27.29
CA THR A 318 0.21 -35.71 27.05
C THR A 318 -0.77 -34.62 26.66
N TYR A 319 -0.79 -33.55 27.43
CA TYR A 319 -1.66 -32.40 27.23
C TYR A 319 -0.85 -31.17 26.83
N LYS A 320 -1.49 -30.24 26.12
CA LYS A 320 -0.85 -29.03 25.59
C LYS A 320 -1.57 -27.80 26.12
N ILE A 321 -0.81 -26.81 26.56
CA ILE A 321 -1.30 -25.44 26.76
C ILE A 321 -0.63 -24.56 25.71
N LYS A 322 -1.44 -24.00 24.83
CA LYS A 322 -1.02 -23.01 23.83
C LYS A 322 -1.10 -21.62 24.45
N VAL A 323 -0.06 -20.81 24.27
CA VAL A 323 0.02 -19.44 24.77
C VAL A 323 0.45 -18.52 23.66
N TYR A 324 -0.24 -17.39 23.50
CA TYR A 324 0.11 -16.34 22.55
C TYR A 324 -0.32 -14.97 23.09
N ALA A 325 0.35 -13.90 22.65
CA ALA A 325 -0.06 -12.53 22.92
C ALA A 325 -1.08 -12.09 21.84
N LYS A 326 -2.16 -11.42 22.25
CA LYS A 326 -3.26 -11.01 21.36
C LYS A 326 -2.79 -9.97 20.33
N ALA A 327 -3.45 -9.96 19.18
CA ALA A 327 -3.34 -8.80 18.29
C ALA A 327 -4.04 -7.58 18.93
N THR A 328 -3.53 -6.39 18.63
CA THR A 328 -4.13 -5.10 18.97
C THR A 328 -4.16 -4.22 17.71
N THR A 329 -4.50 -2.94 17.85
CA THR A 329 -4.33 -1.93 16.79
C THR A 329 -2.85 -1.72 16.45
N LYS A 330 -1.96 -1.77 17.46
CA LYS A 330 -0.51 -1.52 17.31
C LYS A 330 0.33 -2.76 17.00
N TYR A 331 -0.04 -3.93 17.52
CA TYR A 331 0.77 -5.15 17.42
C TYR A 331 0.03 -6.30 16.70
N LYS A 332 0.76 -7.04 15.85
CA LYS A 332 0.33 -8.32 15.29
C LYS A 332 0.19 -9.37 16.40
N LYS A 333 -0.57 -10.44 16.17
CA LYS A 333 -0.58 -11.59 17.10
C LYS A 333 0.83 -12.19 17.17
N SER A 334 1.28 -12.61 18.36
CA SER A 334 2.60 -13.24 18.50
C SER A 334 2.63 -14.67 17.96
N ASN A 335 3.84 -15.24 17.87
CA ASN A 335 4.05 -16.68 17.78
C ASN A 335 3.33 -17.44 18.92
N VAL A 336 2.96 -18.69 18.67
CA VAL A 336 2.29 -19.56 19.65
C VAL A 336 3.30 -20.45 20.36
N LEU A 337 3.40 -20.30 21.68
CA LEU A 337 4.17 -21.21 22.53
C LEU A 337 3.32 -22.39 22.97
N THR A 338 3.90 -23.59 22.96
CA THR A 338 3.24 -24.79 23.48
C THR A 338 3.97 -25.32 24.71
N PHE A 339 3.28 -25.38 25.84
CA PHE A 339 3.72 -26.06 27.05
C PHE A 339 3.12 -27.46 27.09
N LYS A 340 3.97 -28.49 27.22
CA LYS A 340 3.54 -29.88 27.29
C LYS A 340 3.50 -30.35 28.75
N ILE A 341 2.45 -31.07 29.11
CA ILE A 341 2.23 -31.67 30.42
C ILE A 341 2.03 -33.17 30.19
N LYS A 342 2.82 -34.02 30.84
CA LYS A 342 2.69 -35.47 30.75
C LYS A 342 2.21 -36.02 32.09
N ILE A 343 1.04 -36.66 32.10
CA ILE A 343 0.53 -37.44 33.23
C ILE A 343 0.94 -38.89 32.99
N LYS A 344 1.70 -39.46 33.92
CA LYS A 344 2.24 -40.83 33.86
C LYS A 344 1.61 -41.74 34.89
#